data_AF-A0A0A2JAI7-F1
#
_entry.id   AF-A0A0A2JAI7-F1
#
_cell.length_a   1.000
_cell.length_b   1.000
_cell.length_c   1.000
_cell.angle_alpha   90.00
_cell.angle_beta   90.00
_cell.angle_gamma   90.00
#
_symmetry.space_group_name_H-M   'P 1'
#
loop_
_entity.id
_entity.type
_entity.pdbx_description
1 polymer ?
#
loop_
_entity_poly.entity_id
_entity_poly.type
_entity_poly.pdbx_seq_one_letter_code
_entity_poly.pdbx_strand_id
1 'polypeptide(L)'
;MRILAMPVPSIFLVFALEMLFFEAMYVFEQPAPFRISSIPKGDLMRPALYPLLEDIIAVDGQGGTRFRERLDQRYKASPPFRSMLHRVTMLWAVPQVVVAGGTLAGIFIADRELAYTLGWSVPAIWAGLWVVLTVIWIGVELRRERHYWRSLRLTQELHGEAECSSSVAVDAIEDAT
;
A
#
# COMPACT_ATOMS: atom_id res chain seq x y z
N MET A 1 34.73 -1.34 -14.67
CA MET A 1 34.31 -1.16 -13.26
C MET A 1 33.06 -0.29 -13.08
N ARG A 2 32.89 0.88 -13.73
CA ARG A 2 31.64 1.67 -13.58
C ARG A 2 30.36 0.91 -13.97
N ILE A 3 30.43 0.07 -15.00
CA ILE A 3 29.30 -0.78 -15.44
C ILE A 3 28.85 -1.76 -14.34
N LEU A 4 29.73 -2.19 -13.43
CA LEU A 4 29.39 -3.08 -12.32
C LEU A 4 28.65 -2.37 -11.16
N ALA A 5 28.67 -1.03 -11.15
CA ALA A 5 28.01 -0.21 -10.13
C ALA A 5 26.58 0.20 -10.51
N MET A 6 26.25 0.10 -11.81
CA MET A 6 24.95 0.50 -12.37
C MET A 6 23.78 -0.47 -12.12
N PRO A 7 23.95 -1.80 -12.00
CA PRO A 7 22.81 -2.72 -11.98
C PRO A 7 21.83 -2.44 -10.83
N VAL A 8 22.34 -2.28 -9.61
CA VAL A 8 21.53 -2.04 -8.41
C VAL A 8 20.69 -0.77 -8.55
N PRO A 9 21.27 0.44 -8.77
CA PRO A 9 20.47 1.66 -8.88
C PRO A 9 19.56 1.67 -10.12
N SER A 10 19.92 0.94 -11.19
CA SER A 10 19.06 0.84 -12.38
C SER A 10 17.81 0.00 -12.11
N ILE A 11 17.95 -1.17 -11.48
CA ILE A 11 16.79 -1.98 -11.06
C ILE A 11 15.92 -1.20 -10.08
N PHE A 12 16.57 -0.50 -9.14
CA PHE A 12 15.88 0.36 -8.19
C PHE A 12 15.05 1.45 -8.88
N LEU A 13 15.59 2.06 -9.93
CA LEU A 13 14.87 3.08 -10.71
C LEU A 13 13.71 2.46 -11.50
N VAL A 14 13.94 1.34 -12.19
CA VAL A 14 12.90 0.65 -12.99
C VAL A 14 11.72 0.27 -12.10
N PHE A 15 11.98 -0.32 -10.93
CA PHE A 15 10.94 -0.71 -9.99
C PHE A 15 10.14 0.50 -9.47
N ALA A 16 10.82 1.62 -9.18
CA ALA A 16 10.16 2.84 -8.75
C ALA A 16 9.25 3.43 -9.85
N LEU A 17 9.72 3.43 -11.10
CA LEU A 17 8.93 3.89 -12.25
C LEU A 17 7.73 2.98 -12.53
N GLU A 18 7.89 1.66 -12.39
CA GLU A 18 6.79 0.70 -12.51
C GLU A 18 5.72 0.93 -11.43
N MET A 19 6.14 1.11 -10.16
CA MET A 19 5.23 1.45 -9.08
C MET A 19 4.50 2.78 -9.34
N LEU A 20 5.21 3.81 -9.79
CA LEU A 20 4.58 5.10 -10.15
C LEU A 20 3.61 4.97 -11.33
N PHE A 21 3.91 4.12 -12.30
CA PHE A 21 3.03 3.88 -13.44
C PHE A 21 1.70 3.26 -13.00
N PHE A 22 1.75 2.19 -12.20
CA PHE A 22 0.54 1.58 -11.65
C PHE A 22 -0.21 2.53 -10.69
N GLU A 23 0.53 3.30 -9.90
CA GLU A 23 -0.08 4.26 -8.99
C GLU A 23 -0.74 5.43 -9.74
N ALA A 24 -0.16 5.89 -10.85
CA ALA A 24 -0.78 6.88 -11.73
C ALA A 24 -2.09 6.34 -12.30
N MET A 25 -2.11 5.09 -12.77
CA MET A 25 -3.35 4.45 -13.23
C MET A 25 -4.40 4.36 -12.12
N TYR A 26 -3.99 4.07 -10.88
CA TYR A 26 -4.89 4.08 -9.73
C TYR A 26 -5.48 5.48 -9.46
N VAL A 27 -4.64 6.52 -9.43
CA VAL A 27 -5.06 7.90 -9.16
C VAL A 27 -5.97 8.47 -10.26
N PHE A 28 -5.71 8.10 -11.53
CA PHE A 28 -6.54 8.50 -12.67
C PHE A 28 -7.74 7.56 -12.91
N GLU A 29 -8.01 6.65 -11.97
CA GLU A 29 -9.12 5.68 -12.04
C GLU A 29 -9.17 4.93 -13.38
N GLN A 30 -7.99 4.61 -13.92
CA GLN A 30 -7.87 3.91 -15.20
C GLN A 30 -8.17 2.42 -15.00
N PRO A 31 -8.95 1.80 -15.91
CA PRO A 31 -9.18 0.37 -15.88
C PRO A 31 -7.91 -0.40 -16.22
N ALA A 32 -7.74 -1.58 -15.61
CA ALA A 32 -6.60 -2.45 -15.88
C ALA A 32 -6.67 -2.97 -17.34
N PRO A 33 -5.63 -2.71 -18.18
CA PRO A 33 -5.64 -3.07 -19.61
C PRO A 33 -5.57 -4.58 -19.85
N PHE A 34 -4.98 -5.31 -18.90
CA PHE A 34 -4.92 -6.76 -18.84
C PHE A 34 -5.11 -7.21 -17.38
N ARG A 35 -5.28 -8.51 -17.18
CA ARG A 35 -5.42 -9.07 -15.83
C ARG A 35 -4.10 -8.92 -15.07
N ILE A 36 -4.14 -8.21 -13.94
CA ILE A 36 -2.98 -7.99 -13.06
C ILE A 36 -3.28 -8.67 -11.73
N SER A 37 -2.63 -9.81 -11.49
CA SER A 37 -2.87 -10.67 -10.33
C SER A 37 -4.37 -10.95 -10.12
N SER A 38 -4.98 -10.58 -8.98
CA SER A 38 -6.43 -10.77 -8.73
C SER A 38 -7.33 -9.74 -9.40
N ILE A 39 -6.77 -8.70 -10.01
CA ILE A 39 -7.52 -7.63 -10.68
C ILE A 39 -7.89 -8.13 -12.08
N PRO A 40 -9.18 -8.37 -12.38
CA PRO A 40 -9.60 -8.77 -13.72
C PRO A 40 -9.43 -7.60 -14.69
N LYS A 41 -9.30 -7.93 -15.98
CA LYS A 41 -9.23 -6.92 -17.04
C LYS A 41 -10.50 -6.07 -17.04
N GLY A 42 -10.35 -4.75 -17.07
CA GLY A 42 -11.47 -3.80 -17.08
C GLY A 42 -11.90 -3.28 -15.71
N ASP A 43 -11.45 -3.89 -14.61
CA ASP A 43 -11.66 -3.34 -13.28
C ASP A 43 -10.74 -2.14 -13.03
N LEU A 44 -11.17 -1.24 -12.14
CA LEU A 44 -10.34 -0.13 -11.69
C LEU A 44 -9.04 -0.65 -11.09
N MET A 45 -7.94 -0.01 -11.48
CA MET A 45 -6.62 -0.31 -10.91
C MET A 45 -6.66 -0.15 -9.40
N ARG A 46 -5.89 -0.97 -8.68
CA ARG A 46 -5.66 -0.85 -7.23
C ARG A 46 -4.29 -0.23 -6.99
N PRO A 47 -4.02 0.36 -5.81
CA PRO A 47 -2.70 0.89 -5.48
C PRO A 47 -1.61 -0.14 -5.79
N ALA A 48 -0.46 0.28 -6.33
CA ALA A 48 0.58 -0.61 -6.85
C ALA A 48 1.11 -1.60 -5.81
N LEU A 49 1.07 -1.23 -4.52
CA LEU A 49 1.44 -2.11 -3.41
C LEU A 49 0.49 -3.31 -3.26
N TYR A 50 -0.76 -3.22 -3.71
CA TYR A 50 -1.73 -4.32 -3.62
C TYR A 50 -1.30 -5.56 -4.42
N PRO A 51 -1.09 -5.51 -5.76
CA PRO A 51 -0.64 -6.67 -6.52
C PRO A 51 0.76 -7.11 -6.09
N LEU A 52 1.64 -6.19 -5.69
CA LEU A 52 2.96 -6.53 -5.17
C LEU A 52 2.89 -7.37 -3.88
N LEU A 53 2.07 -6.95 -2.91
CA LEU A 53 1.82 -7.73 -1.68
C LEU A 53 1.20 -9.08 -1.99
N GLU A 54 0.25 -9.10 -2.93
CA GLU A 54 -0.41 -10.32 -3.35
C GLU A 54 0.60 -11.34 -3.87
N ASP A 55 1.51 -10.92 -4.75
CA ASP A 55 2.47 -11.82 -5.39
C ASP A 55 3.59 -12.23 -4.42
N ILE A 56 4.17 -11.31 -3.64
CA ILE A 56 5.21 -11.63 -2.65
C ILE A 56 4.67 -12.59 -1.59
N ILE A 57 3.49 -12.32 -1.00
CA ILE A 57 2.98 -13.16 0.09
C ILE A 57 2.42 -14.48 -0.44
N ALA A 58 1.89 -14.51 -1.66
CA ALA A 58 1.46 -15.76 -2.27
C ALA A 58 2.64 -16.71 -2.55
N VAL A 59 3.77 -16.16 -3.02
CA VAL A 59 4.97 -16.94 -3.39
C VAL A 59 5.87 -17.19 -2.17
N ASP A 60 6.37 -16.13 -1.54
CA ASP A 60 7.36 -16.21 -0.46
C ASP A 60 6.70 -16.46 0.91
N GLY A 61 5.48 -15.96 1.09
CA GLY A 61 4.71 -16.13 2.33
C GLY A 61 3.87 -17.40 2.39
N GLN A 62 3.91 -18.24 1.34
CA GLN A 62 3.14 -19.48 1.21
C GLN A 62 1.61 -19.28 1.41
N GLY A 63 1.10 -18.07 1.20
CA GLY A 63 -0.28 -17.70 1.50
C GLY A 63 -1.31 -18.24 0.50
N GLY A 64 -0.88 -18.52 -0.73
CA GLY A 64 -1.72 -19.05 -1.81
C GLY A 64 -3.04 -18.30 -2.01
N THR A 65 -4.08 -19.00 -2.50
CA THR A 65 -5.39 -18.42 -2.82
C THR A 65 -6.12 -17.85 -1.60
N ARG A 66 -5.97 -18.48 -0.42
CA ARG A 66 -6.62 -18.03 0.83
C ARG A 66 -6.14 -16.66 1.29
N PHE A 67 -4.88 -16.30 1.01
CA PHE A 67 -4.40 -14.95 1.30
C PHE A 67 -5.02 -13.93 0.34
N ARG A 68 -5.06 -14.26 -0.95
CA ARG A 68 -5.62 -13.41 -2.02
C ARG A 68 -7.07 -13.03 -1.74
N GLU A 69 -7.90 -14.01 -1.38
CA GLU A 69 -9.32 -13.80 -1.05
C GLU A 69 -9.51 -12.89 0.18
N ARG A 70 -8.73 -13.12 1.25
CA ARG A 70 -8.82 -12.30 2.48
C ARG A 70 -8.31 -10.87 2.25
N LEU A 71 -7.27 -10.72 1.44
CA LEU A 71 -6.74 -9.41 1.07
C LEU A 71 -7.77 -8.62 0.25
N ASP A 72 -8.43 -9.27 -0.71
CA ASP A 72 -9.51 -8.67 -1.51
C ASP A 72 -10.71 -8.25 -0.64
N GLN A 73 -11.15 -9.13 0.25
CA GLN A 73 -12.23 -8.83 1.20
C GLN A 73 -11.89 -7.62 2.08
N ARG A 74 -10.67 -7.57 2.63
CA ARG A 74 -10.23 -6.44 3.46
C ARG A 74 -10.12 -5.15 2.67
N TYR A 75 -9.59 -5.22 1.46
CA TYR A 75 -9.48 -4.07 0.57
C TYR A 75 -10.86 -3.46 0.26
N LYS A 76 -11.86 -4.31 0.00
CA LYS A 76 -13.25 -3.87 -0.24
C LYS A 76 -13.91 -3.34 1.03
N ALA A 77 -13.69 -3.98 2.17
CA ALA A 77 -14.34 -3.61 3.43
C ALA A 77 -13.78 -2.35 4.11
N SER A 78 -12.49 -2.05 3.93
CA SER A 78 -11.77 -1.06 4.74
C SER A 78 -11.26 0.12 3.89
N PRO A 79 -11.98 1.26 3.84
CA PRO A 79 -11.49 2.50 3.26
C PRO A 79 -10.11 2.97 3.81
N PRO A 80 -9.83 2.96 5.13
CA PRO A 80 -8.52 3.38 5.62
C PRO A 80 -7.40 2.45 5.15
N PHE A 81 -7.66 1.15 4.99
CA PHE A 81 -6.68 0.22 4.44
C PHE A 81 -6.31 0.56 2.98
N ARG A 82 -7.28 0.97 2.16
CA ARG A 82 -7.01 1.42 0.77
C ARG A 82 -6.12 2.67 0.74
N SER A 83 -6.45 3.66 1.57
CA SER A 83 -5.63 4.89 1.69
C SER A 83 -4.23 4.58 2.22
N MET A 84 -4.10 3.65 3.16
CA MET A 84 -2.81 3.18 3.66
C MET A 84 -1.95 2.61 2.52
N LEU A 85 -2.50 1.73 1.69
CA LEU A 85 -1.75 1.13 0.57
C LEU A 85 -1.23 2.21 -0.40
N HIS A 86 -2.08 3.14 -0.82
CA HIS A 86 -1.69 4.29 -1.66
C HIS A 86 -0.56 5.11 -1.03
N ARG A 87 -0.71 5.48 0.24
CA ARG A 87 0.30 6.29 0.98
C ARG A 87 1.63 5.55 1.09
N VAL A 88 1.61 4.25 1.35
CA VAL A 88 2.83 3.45 1.43
C VAL A 88 3.46 3.29 0.03
N THR A 89 2.68 3.09 -1.03
CA THR A 89 3.23 3.10 -2.40
C THR A 89 3.97 4.41 -2.67
N MET A 90 3.33 5.55 -2.41
CA MET A 90 3.92 6.87 -2.66
C MET A 90 5.15 7.15 -1.78
N LEU A 91 5.14 6.69 -0.52
CA LEU A 91 6.27 6.79 0.40
C LEU A 91 7.48 5.98 -0.07
N TRP A 92 7.28 4.92 -0.84
CA TRP A 92 8.36 4.13 -1.44
C TRP A 92 8.79 4.69 -2.79
N ALA A 93 7.85 4.83 -3.72
CA ALA A 93 8.16 5.10 -5.12
C ALA A 93 8.83 6.48 -5.32
N VAL A 94 8.36 7.53 -4.64
CA VAL A 94 8.91 8.88 -4.82
C VAL A 94 10.34 9.00 -4.30
N PRO A 95 10.66 8.65 -3.04
CA PRO A 95 12.04 8.71 -2.56
C PRO A 95 12.96 7.72 -3.28
N GLN A 96 12.44 6.57 -3.73
CA GLN A 96 13.21 5.60 -4.49
C GLN A 96 13.69 6.18 -5.84
N VAL A 97 12.85 6.93 -6.57
CA VAL A 97 13.29 7.64 -7.77
C VAL A 97 14.42 8.64 -7.45
N VAL A 98 14.29 9.40 -6.37
CA VAL A 98 15.30 10.40 -5.96
C VAL A 98 16.63 9.73 -5.61
N VAL A 99 16.60 8.66 -4.81
CA VAL A 99 17.81 7.94 -4.38
C VAL A 99 18.44 7.20 -5.55
N ALA A 100 17.65 6.53 -6.39
CA ALA A 100 18.16 5.83 -7.56
C ALA A 100 18.78 6.81 -8.56
N GLY A 101 18.07 7.87 -8.91
CA GLY A 101 18.55 8.92 -9.81
C GLY A 101 19.80 9.63 -9.27
N GLY A 102 19.81 9.97 -7.97
CA GLY A 102 20.97 10.57 -7.30
C GLY A 102 22.19 9.65 -7.27
N THR A 103 21.98 8.35 -7.01
CA THR A 103 23.06 7.35 -7.02
C THR A 103 23.63 7.16 -8.43
N LEU A 104 22.76 7.07 -9.44
CA LEU A 104 23.17 7.00 -10.86
C LEU A 104 23.97 8.24 -11.27
N ALA A 105 23.49 9.45 -10.95
CA ALA A 105 24.23 10.69 -11.21
C ALA A 105 25.59 10.70 -10.49
N GLY A 106 25.63 10.28 -9.23
CA GLY A 106 26.85 10.17 -8.43
C GLY A 106 27.88 9.21 -9.05
N ILE A 107 27.45 8.07 -9.60
CA ILE A 107 28.32 7.12 -10.30
C ILE A 107 29.02 7.75 -11.51
N PHE A 108 28.36 8.68 -12.22
CA PHE A 108 28.97 9.35 -13.38
C PHE A 108 30.04 10.37 -12.98
N ILE A 109 29.85 11.06 -11.85
CA ILE A 109 30.73 12.12 -11.35
C ILE A 109 31.94 11.54 -10.59
N ALA A 110 31.73 10.46 -9.83
CA ALA A 110 32.72 9.91 -8.91
C ALA A 110 33.86 9.12 -9.58
N ASP A 111 35.00 9.03 -8.89
CA ASP A 111 36.11 8.15 -9.24
C ASP A 111 35.70 6.66 -9.23
N ARG A 112 36.45 5.80 -9.93
CA ARG A 112 36.06 4.41 -10.19
C ARG A 112 35.74 3.59 -8.94
N GLU A 113 36.56 3.72 -7.90
CA GLU A 113 36.37 2.96 -6.66
C GLU A 113 35.17 3.48 -5.87
N LEU A 114 35.04 4.81 -5.79
CA LEU A 114 33.94 5.47 -5.10
C LEU A 114 32.61 5.24 -5.81
N ALA A 115 32.59 5.16 -7.15
CA ALA A 115 31.40 4.82 -7.91
C ALA A 115 30.88 3.41 -7.57
N TYR A 116 31.77 2.44 -7.36
CA TYR A 116 31.38 1.09 -6.99
C TYR A 116 30.77 1.03 -5.59
N THR A 117 31.42 1.65 -4.60
CA THR A 117 30.90 1.68 -3.23
C THR A 117 29.56 2.41 -3.16
N LEU A 118 29.44 3.58 -3.80
CA LEU A 118 28.18 4.32 -3.83
C LEU A 118 27.04 3.53 -4.47
N GLY A 119 27.29 2.89 -5.62
CA GLY A 119 26.26 2.15 -6.36
C GLY A 119 25.63 1.00 -5.57
N TRP A 120 26.40 0.35 -4.69
CA TRP A 120 25.93 -0.77 -3.88
C TRP A 120 25.44 -0.34 -2.49
N SER A 121 26.20 0.54 -1.81
CA SER A 121 25.93 0.88 -0.41
C SER A 121 24.73 1.81 -0.26
N VAL A 122 24.60 2.83 -1.12
CA VAL A 122 23.57 3.87 -0.95
C VAL A 122 22.16 3.28 -1.08
N PRO A 123 21.81 2.51 -2.13
CA PRO A 123 20.48 1.91 -2.22
C PRO A 123 20.21 0.89 -1.11
N ALA A 124 21.23 0.11 -0.71
CA ALA A 124 21.07 -0.92 0.32
C ALA A 124 20.82 -0.32 1.72
N ILE A 125 21.61 0.68 2.12
CA ILE A 125 21.43 1.39 3.40
C ILE A 125 20.09 2.10 3.42
N TRP A 126 19.75 2.78 2.32
CA TRP A 126 18.45 3.45 2.20
C TRP A 126 17.30 2.45 2.34
N ALA A 127 17.33 1.33 1.60
CA ALA A 127 16.29 0.30 1.68
C ALA A 127 16.13 -0.25 3.10
N GLY A 128 17.24 -0.58 3.76
CA GLY A 128 17.20 -1.08 5.14
C GLY A 128 16.56 -0.08 6.12
N LEU A 129 16.94 1.20 6.04
CA LEU A 129 16.34 2.26 6.85
C LEU A 129 14.85 2.45 6.53
N TRP A 130 14.49 2.45 5.25
CA TRP A 130 13.12 2.70 4.80
C TRP A 130 12.15 1.58 5.18
N VAL A 131 12.62 0.33 5.18
CA VAL A 131 11.85 -0.81 5.71
C VAL A 131 11.48 -0.58 7.17
N VAL A 132 12.45 -0.20 8.02
CA VAL A 132 12.20 0.03 9.45
C VAL A 132 11.17 1.14 9.65
N LEU A 133 11.33 2.27 8.96
CA LEU A 133 10.37 3.39 9.01
C LEU A 133 8.98 2.95 8.55
N THR A 134 8.90 2.17 7.47
CA THR A 134 7.63 1.68 6.92
C THR A 134 6.92 0.74 7.89
N VAL A 135 7.64 -0.17 8.56
CA VAL A 135 7.06 -1.08 9.56
C VAL A 135 6.43 -0.28 10.71
N ILE A 136 7.12 0.74 11.20
CA ILE A 136 6.60 1.62 12.27
C ILE A 136 5.34 2.35 11.77
N TRP A 137 5.39 2.91 10.56
CA TRP A 137 4.28 3.67 9.96
C TRP A 137 3.04 2.80 9.73
N ILE A 138 3.19 1.61 9.14
CA ILE A 138 2.10 0.65 8.96
C ILE A 138 1.51 0.28 10.31
N GLY A 139 2.34 0.10 11.34
CA GLY A 139 1.87 -0.14 12.70
C GLY A 139 0.95 0.98 13.23
N VAL A 140 1.25 2.24 12.91
CA VAL A 140 0.40 3.41 13.24
C VAL A 140 -0.91 3.38 12.45
N GLU A 141 -0.83 3.14 11.14
CA GLU A 141 -2.01 3.19 10.27
C GLU A 141 -2.97 2.02 10.53
N LEU A 142 -2.45 0.84 10.88
CA LEU A 142 -3.24 -0.29 11.37
C LEU A 142 -3.92 0.02 12.71
N ARG A 143 -3.32 0.86 13.58
CA ARG A 143 -4.02 1.35 14.78
C ARG A 143 -5.19 2.25 14.39
N ARG A 144 -5.01 3.15 13.41
CA ARG A 144 -6.10 4.01 12.90
C ARG A 144 -7.24 3.19 12.32
N GLU A 145 -6.94 2.16 11.52
CA GLU A 145 -7.96 1.24 11.02
C GLU A 145 -8.72 0.55 12.18
N ARG A 146 -8.03 0.10 13.23
CA ARG A 146 -8.70 -0.47 14.41
C ARG A 146 -9.59 0.54 15.13
N HIS A 147 -9.18 1.80 15.23
CA HIS A 147 -10.02 2.85 15.82
C HIS A 147 -11.26 3.13 14.97
N TYR A 148 -11.12 3.19 13.64
CA TYR A 148 -12.24 3.34 12.70
C TYR A 148 -13.30 2.24 12.87
N TRP A 149 -12.86 0.97 12.99
CA TRP A 149 -13.79 -0.14 13.20
C TRP A 149 -14.44 -0.15 14.58
N ARG A 150 -13.81 0.45 15.60
CA ARG A 150 -14.41 0.61 16.93
C ARG A 150 -15.46 1.72 16.92
N SER A 151 -15.17 2.87 16.32
CA SER A 151 -16.15 3.96 16.22
C SER A 151 -17.38 3.54 15.44
N LEU A 152 -17.20 2.77 14.35
CA LEU A 152 -18.33 2.30 13.55
C LEU A 152 -19.27 1.37 14.34
N ARG A 153 -18.70 0.46 15.15
CA ARG A 153 -19.49 -0.42 16.03
C ARG A 153 -20.26 0.37 17.07
N LEU A 154 -19.61 1.33 17.73
CA LEU A 154 -20.26 2.18 18.72
C LEU A 154 -21.42 2.98 18.09
N THR A 155 -21.24 3.52 16.88
CA THR A 155 -22.32 4.24 16.19
C THR A 155 -23.48 3.32 15.82
N GLN A 156 -23.22 2.06 15.48
CA GLN A 156 -24.26 1.07 15.19
C GLN A 156 -25.04 0.67 16.45
N GLU A 157 -24.35 0.46 17.57
CA GLU A 157 -24.96 0.17 18.87
C GLU A 157 -25.87 1.33 19.33
N LEU A 158 -25.37 2.57 19.27
CA LEU A 158 -26.16 3.75 19.61
C LEU A 158 -27.38 3.94 18.70
N HIS A 159 -27.26 3.64 17.41
CA HIS A 159 -28.38 3.72 16.49
C HIS A 159 -29.45 2.66 16.80
N GLY A 160 -29.02 1.42 17.09
CA GLY A 160 -29.92 0.35 17.49
C GLY A 160 -30.63 0.63 18.82
N GLU A 161 -29.95 1.23 19.79
CA GLU A 161 -30.56 1.68 21.05
C GLU A 161 -31.60 2.79 20.82
N ALA A 162 -31.31 3.75 19.94
CA ALA A 162 -32.25 4.81 19.58
C ALA A 162 -33.50 4.29 18.86
N GLU A 163 -33.35 3.35 17.92
CA GLU A 163 -34.46 2.70 17.23
C GLU A 163 -35.34 1.89 18.19
N CYS A 164 -34.72 1.10 19.08
CA CYS A 164 -35.42 0.33 20.10
C CYS A 164 -36.21 1.26 21.05
N SER A 165 -35.59 2.35 21.52
CA SER A 165 -36.26 3.34 22.36
C SER A 165 -37.45 4.02 21.66
N SER A 166 -37.34 4.28 20.35
CA SER A 166 -38.43 4.85 19.57
C SER A 166 -39.57 3.85 19.38
N SER A 167 -39.28 2.57 19.13
CA SER A 167 -40.29 1.52 19.00
C SER A 167 -41.10 1.36 20.29
N VAL A 168 -40.41 1.25 21.43
CA VAL A 168 -41.05 1.11 22.75
C VAL A 168 -41.94 2.32 23.07
N ALA A 169 -41.52 3.53 22.69
CA ALA A 169 -42.32 4.73 22.89
C ALA A 169 -43.60 4.75 22.03
N VAL A 170 -43.55 4.22 20.81
CA VAL A 170 -44.72 4.12 19.92
C VAL A 170 -45.70 3.07 20.43
N ASP A 171 -45.21 1.89 20.80
CA ASP A 171 -46.05 0.81 21.35
C ASP A 171 -46.78 1.26 22.63
N ALA A 172 -46.08 1.99 23.51
CA ALA A 172 -46.69 2.54 24.74
C ALA A 172 -47.78 3.59 24.48
N ILE A 173 -47.74 4.29 23.34
CA ILE A 173 -48.78 5.24 22.93
C ILE A 173 -49.98 4.48 22.34
N GLU A 174 -49.74 3.44 21.55
CA GLU A 174 -50.79 2.62 20.93
C GLU A 174 -51.58 1.83 21.99
N ASP A 175 -50.92 1.30 23.02
CA ASP A 175 -51.56 0.65 24.16
C ASP A 175 -52.42 1.61 25.04
N ALA A 176 -52.21 2.92 24.92
CA ALA A 176 -52.89 3.95 25.70
C ALA A 176 -54.11 4.57 25.00
N THR A 177 -54.37 4.24 23.73
CA THR A 177 -55.50 4.71 22.91
C THR A 177 -56.56 3.63 22.70
#